data_AF-A0A8H7GYT6-F1
#
_entry.id   AF-A0A8H7GYT6-F1
#
_cell.length_a   1.000
_cell.length_b   1.000
_cell.length_c   1.000
_cell.angle_alpha   90.00
_cell.angle_beta   90.00
_cell.angle_gamma   90.00
#
_symmetry.space_group_name_H-M   'P 1'
#
loop_
_entity.id
_entity.type
_entity.pdbx_description
1 polymer ?
#
loop_
_entity_poly.entity_id
_entity_poly.type
_entity_poly.pdbx_seq_one_letter_code
_entity_poly.pdbx_strand_id
1 'polypeptide(L)'
;MSATTKLVTTKDPVERFRKFSFRLETYPILKNEDFVYQFDAAEIAPPQIIEPFDFTEKMPFRLEINALSLFPEFYFHFKRLFSRQSHVNEAYCRHDLEVFRSLFSGTEKEIAVSVSQVERSFATHFRNYLSPDVQEDYPMFYTRKNVETKFVDRIASDCDHRSVGARFSELVRVAQTGDVIPLVKHLMAFEFSEDQVWWAITTAYGGFAQTDSQIRTFNRKIKYWESCENSSLFRRVKGFVWDLQDAGIVGVT
;
A
#
# COMPACT_ATOMS: atom_id res chain seq x y z
N MET A 1 21.47 -0.97 -44.54
CA MET A 1 21.77 -2.27 -43.89
C MET A 1 21.33 -2.17 -42.45
N SER A 2 20.29 -2.90 -42.07
CA SER A 2 19.62 -2.82 -40.76
C SER A 2 20.25 -3.83 -39.81
N ALA A 3 20.75 -3.39 -38.66
CA ALA A 3 21.25 -4.27 -37.62
C ALA A 3 20.11 -4.61 -36.66
N THR A 4 19.55 -5.79 -36.83
CA THR A 4 18.52 -6.38 -35.97
C THR A 4 19.16 -6.82 -34.65
N THR A 5 19.03 -6.01 -33.60
CA THR A 5 19.39 -6.43 -32.24
C THR A 5 18.33 -7.40 -31.73
N LYS A 6 18.66 -8.69 -31.75
CA LYS A 6 17.83 -9.75 -31.15
C LYS A 6 17.72 -9.51 -29.65
N LEU A 7 16.49 -9.34 -29.15
CA LEU A 7 16.19 -9.41 -27.71
C LEU A 7 16.51 -10.82 -27.23
N VAL A 8 17.59 -10.96 -26.44
CA VAL A 8 17.89 -12.20 -25.72
C VAL A 8 16.92 -12.28 -24.56
N THR A 9 15.89 -13.11 -24.70
CA THR A 9 14.97 -13.46 -23.62
C THR A 9 15.66 -14.51 -22.75
N THR A 10 16.25 -14.10 -21.63
CA THR A 10 16.61 -15.03 -20.56
C THR A 10 15.33 -15.47 -19.87
N LYS A 11 14.83 -16.65 -20.22
CA LYS A 11 13.83 -17.37 -19.42
C LYS A 11 14.45 -17.68 -18.06
N ASP A 12 13.84 -17.17 -16.99
CA ASP A 12 14.18 -17.57 -15.62
C ASP A 12 13.39 -18.84 -15.28
N PRO A 13 14.04 -20.02 -15.18
CA PRO A 13 13.36 -21.31 -15.12
C PRO A 13 13.23 -21.75 -13.66
N VAL A 14 12.15 -21.30 -13.01
CA VAL A 14 11.59 -21.86 -11.77
C VAL A 14 12.48 -21.71 -10.53
N GLU A 15 11.88 -21.20 -9.44
CA GLU A 15 12.11 -21.56 -8.02
C GLU A 15 12.05 -20.31 -7.13
N ARG A 16 11.16 -20.11 -6.16
CA ARG A 16 10.12 -20.91 -5.50
C ARG A 16 9.19 -19.85 -4.89
N PHE A 17 7.88 -19.95 -5.09
CA PHE A 17 6.83 -19.26 -4.31
C PHE A 17 7.17 -17.84 -3.79
N ARG A 18 7.21 -16.85 -4.67
CA ARG A 18 7.17 -15.43 -4.27
C ARG A 18 5.70 -15.02 -4.23
N LYS A 19 5.13 -14.94 -3.03
CA LYS A 19 3.72 -15.29 -2.80
C LYS A 19 2.69 -14.49 -3.60
N PHE A 20 2.91 -13.20 -3.98
CA PHE A 20 1.88 -12.40 -4.68
C PHE A 20 2.32 -11.25 -5.63
N SER A 21 3.50 -11.25 -6.29
CA SER A 21 3.73 -10.25 -7.36
C SER A 21 4.62 -10.72 -8.52
N PHE A 22 4.16 -10.41 -9.74
CA PHE A 22 4.86 -10.63 -11.02
C PHE A 22 5.28 -9.33 -11.73
N ARG A 23 5.15 -8.16 -11.10
CA ARG A 23 5.73 -6.90 -11.58
C ARG A 23 6.12 -6.03 -10.40
N LEU A 24 7.37 -5.56 -10.40
CA LEU A 24 7.94 -4.62 -9.44
C LEU A 24 7.38 -3.19 -9.63
N GLU A 25 6.06 -3.08 -9.75
CA GLU A 25 5.34 -1.81 -9.75
C GLU A 25 4.68 -1.69 -8.38
N THR A 26 5.44 -1.31 -7.37
CA THR A 26 4.86 -0.88 -6.09
C THR A 26 3.91 0.27 -6.38
N TYR A 27 2.64 0.16 -5.97
CA TYR A 27 1.70 1.24 -6.14
C TYR A 27 2.25 2.51 -5.50
N PRO A 28 2.52 3.57 -6.28
CA PRO A 28 3.20 4.73 -5.76
C PRO A 28 2.30 5.42 -4.73
N ILE A 29 2.92 5.93 -3.67
CA ILE A 29 2.22 6.61 -2.57
C ILE A 29 1.37 7.77 -3.12
N LEU A 30 1.89 8.45 -4.17
CA LEU A 30 1.26 9.51 -4.95
C LEU A 30 1.64 9.37 -6.44
N LYS A 31 0.74 9.73 -7.37
CA LYS A 31 1.01 9.72 -8.83
C LYS A 31 2.19 10.66 -9.14
N ASN A 32 2.98 10.30 -10.16
CA ASN A 32 4.12 11.06 -10.69
C ASN A 32 3.75 12.51 -11.01
N GLU A 33 3.89 13.38 -10.03
CA GLU A 33 4.22 14.79 -10.25
C GLU A 33 5.72 14.90 -10.01
N ASP A 34 6.43 15.59 -10.91
CA ASP A 34 7.87 15.81 -10.84
C ASP A 34 8.21 16.78 -9.69
N PHE A 35 7.92 16.38 -8.47
CA PHE A 35 8.29 17.15 -7.28
C PHE A 35 9.80 17.12 -7.11
N VAL A 36 10.43 18.28 -7.23
CA VAL A 36 11.81 18.49 -6.81
C VAL A 36 11.78 18.91 -5.35
N TYR A 37 12.21 18.00 -4.47
CA TYR A 37 12.35 18.29 -3.05
C TYR A 37 13.66 19.01 -2.78
N GLN A 38 13.61 20.10 -2.03
CA GLN A 38 14.78 20.73 -1.43
C GLN A 38 14.39 21.28 -0.05
N PHE A 39 15.15 20.93 0.98
CA PHE A 39 14.87 21.30 2.36
C PHE A 39 16.05 22.05 2.98
N ASP A 40 15.78 23.08 3.75
CA ASP A 40 16.78 23.70 4.63
C ASP A 40 16.91 22.85 5.90
N ALA A 41 18.11 22.34 6.17
CA ALA A 41 18.37 21.53 7.35
C ALA A 41 18.25 22.34 8.65
N ALA A 42 18.46 23.65 8.63
CA ALA A 42 18.37 24.52 9.80
C ALA A 42 16.92 24.87 10.20
N GLU A 43 15.97 24.80 9.25
CA GLU A 43 14.56 25.16 9.48
C GLU A 43 13.69 24.00 10.00
N ILE A 44 14.18 22.75 9.96
CA ILE A 44 13.44 21.63 10.53
C ILE A 44 13.40 21.76 12.05
N ALA A 45 12.36 22.43 12.53
CA ALA A 45 12.01 22.51 13.93
C ALA A 45 11.87 21.09 14.51
N PRO A 46 12.22 20.87 15.80
CA PRO A 46 12.07 19.58 16.44
C PRO A 46 10.62 19.08 16.31
N PRO A 47 10.42 17.77 16.12
CA PRO A 47 9.09 17.22 15.90
C PRO A 47 8.19 17.62 17.06
N GLN A 48 7.25 18.53 16.80
CA GLN A 48 6.09 18.69 17.65
C GLN A 48 5.37 17.36 17.55
N ILE A 49 5.38 16.59 18.64
CA ILE A 49 4.52 15.43 18.80
C ILE A 49 3.12 16.02 18.76
N ILE A 50 2.54 16.08 17.56
CA ILE A 50 1.15 16.48 17.39
C ILE A 50 0.34 15.48 18.21
N GLU A 51 -0.52 16.05 19.04
CA GLU A 51 -1.55 15.45 19.92
C GLU A 51 -1.98 14.02 19.55
N PRO A 52 -2.40 13.20 20.53
CA PRO A 52 -2.71 11.78 20.33
C PRO A 52 -3.63 11.60 19.12
N PHE A 53 -3.03 11.14 18.03
CA PHE A 53 -3.68 11.00 16.75
C PHE A 53 -4.78 9.94 16.89
N ASP A 54 -6.01 10.31 16.58
CA ASP A 54 -7.14 9.41 16.74
C ASP A 54 -7.00 8.20 15.81
N PHE A 55 -6.80 7.04 16.44
CA PHE A 55 -6.51 5.77 15.78
C PHE A 55 -7.62 5.36 14.82
N THR A 56 -8.88 5.69 15.13
CA THR A 56 -10.05 5.16 14.44
C THR A 56 -10.37 5.82 13.11
N GLU A 57 -9.90 7.04 12.85
CA GLU A 57 -10.27 7.74 11.61
C GLU A 57 -9.37 7.40 10.41
N LYS A 58 -8.15 6.88 10.65
CA LYS A 58 -7.10 6.87 9.60
C LYS A 58 -6.35 5.55 9.43
N MET A 59 -6.09 4.78 10.49
CA MET A 59 -5.53 3.43 10.40
C MET A 59 -6.66 2.41 10.51
N PRO A 60 -6.75 1.41 9.61
CA PRO A 60 -7.84 0.43 9.67
C PRO A 60 -7.71 -0.55 10.85
N PHE A 61 -6.50 -0.77 11.36
CA PHE A 61 -6.22 -1.64 12.52
C PHE A 61 -4.82 -1.37 13.08
N ARG A 62 -4.57 -1.85 14.31
CA ARG A 62 -3.23 -1.96 14.91
C ARG A 62 -2.62 -3.32 14.58
N LEU A 63 -1.31 -3.41 14.47
CA LEU A 63 -0.65 -4.69 14.23
C LEU A 63 -0.63 -5.53 15.52
N GLU A 64 -1.44 -6.58 15.53
CA GLU A 64 -1.56 -7.55 16.63
C GLU A 64 -0.66 -8.77 16.39
N ILE A 65 -0.27 -9.45 17.48
CA ILE A 65 0.63 -10.62 17.43
C ILE A 65 0.04 -11.77 16.59
N ASN A 66 -1.28 -11.96 16.65
CA ASN A 66 -2.00 -12.97 15.87
C ASN A 66 -2.32 -12.53 14.42
N ALA A 67 -1.94 -11.31 14.05
CA ALA A 67 -2.20 -10.71 12.75
C ALA A 67 -0.92 -10.21 12.06
N LEU A 68 0.26 -10.70 12.46
CA LEU A 68 1.56 -10.31 11.87
C LEU A 68 1.62 -10.52 10.35
N SER A 69 0.89 -11.50 9.81
CA SER A 69 0.81 -11.72 8.36
C SER A 69 0.09 -10.60 7.59
N LEU A 70 -0.63 -9.70 8.28
CA LEU A 70 -1.21 -8.47 7.74
C LEU A 70 -0.22 -7.30 7.77
N PHE A 71 1.04 -7.52 8.14
CA PHE A 71 2.08 -6.48 8.11
C PHE A 71 2.15 -5.72 6.77
N PRO A 72 2.05 -6.35 5.58
CA PRO A 72 2.03 -5.61 4.31
C PRO A 72 0.89 -4.59 4.23
N GLU A 73 -0.34 -4.97 4.58
CA GLU A 73 -1.50 -4.06 4.63
C GLU A 73 -1.28 -2.96 5.68
N PHE A 74 -0.89 -3.34 6.89
CA PHE A 74 -0.59 -2.40 7.96
C PHE A 74 0.45 -1.35 7.53
N TYR A 75 1.57 -1.81 6.98
CA TYR A 75 2.69 -0.96 6.59
C TYR A 75 2.35 -0.07 5.40
N PHE A 76 1.57 -0.58 4.43
CA PHE A 76 1.02 0.21 3.33
C PHE A 76 0.18 1.38 3.83
N HIS A 77 -0.72 1.14 4.80
CA HIS A 77 -1.52 2.20 5.41
C HIS A 77 -0.65 3.17 6.21
N PHE A 78 0.24 2.65 7.05
CA PHE A 78 1.14 3.44 7.88
C PHE A 78 2.00 4.41 7.05
N LYS A 79 2.71 3.93 6.01
CA LYS A 79 3.55 4.80 5.16
C LYS A 79 2.73 5.93 4.56
N ARG A 80 1.54 5.64 4.03
CA ARG A 80 0.68 6.67 3.40
C ARG A 80 0.22 7.72 4.40
N LEU A 81 -0.07 7.32 5.65
CA LEU A 81 -0.43 8.28 6.70
C LEU A 81 0.77 9.12 7.13
N PHE A 82 1.93 8.48 7.36
CA PHE A 82 3.15 9.17 7.76
C PHE A 82 3.60 10.17 6.68
N SER A 83 3.61 9.76 5.41
CA SER A 83 3.94 10.63 4.27
C SER A 83 3.01 11.84 4.14
N ARG A 84 1.73 11.72 4.49
CA ARG A 84 0.77 12.82 4.40
C ARG A 84 0.94 13.89 5.48
N GLN A 85 1.77 13.67 6.50
CA GLN A 85 1.98 14.64 7.56
C GLN A 85 2.85 15.82 7.12
N SER A 86 3.81 15.59 6.21
CA SER A 86 4.70 16.65 5.70
C SER A 86 5.41 16.20 4.41
N HIS A 87 5.85 17.17 3.58
CA HIS A 87 6.66 16.89 2.40
C HIS A 87 8.00 16.21 2.74
N VAL A 88 8.57 16.49 3.92
CA VAL A 88 9.79 15.83 4.40
C VAL A 88 9.51 14.34 4.66
N ASN A 89 8.39 14.00 5.30
CA ASN A 89 8.00 12.61 5.54
C ASN A 89 7.66 11.86 4.25
N GLU A 90 7.04 12.56 3.29
CA GLU A 90 6.79 12.03 1.95
C GLU A 90 8.10 11.66 1.25
N ALA A 91 9.04 12.62 1.15
CA ALA A 91 10.35 12.41 0.56
C ALA A 91 11.11 11.26 1.26
N TYR A 92 11.04 11.20 2.60
CA TYR A 92 11.64 10.12 3.39
C TYR A 92 11.06 8.75 3.04
N CYS A 93 9.76 8.64 2.76
CA CYS A 93 9.13 7.37 2.39
C CYS A 93 9.32 6.99 0.92
N ARG A 94 9.56 7.97 0.05
CA ARG A 94 9.70 7.82 -1.41
C ARG A 94 11.11 7.44 -1.84
N HIS A 95 12.13 8.02 -1.22
CA HIS A 95 13.54 7.86 -1.61
C HIS A 95 14.27 6.96 -0.62
N ASP A 96 15.35 6.31 -1.03
CA ASP A 96 16.27 5.68 -0.07
C ASP A 96 16.94 6.76 0.83
N LEU A 97 17.65 6.32 1.87
CA LEU A 97 18.22 7.25 2.85
C LEU A 97 19.32 8.15 2.27
N GLU A 98 20.05 7.68 1.25
CA GLU A 98 21.14 8.42 0.63
C GLU A 98 20.60 9.55 -0.22
N VAL A 99 19.64 9.23 -1.10
CA VAL A 99 18.91 10.21 -1.91
C VAL A 99 18.14 11.17 -1.01
N PHE A 100 17.45 10.68 0.04
CA PHE A 100 16.74 11.56 0.96
C PHE A 100 17.68 12.57 1.63
N ARG A 101 18.88 12.14 2.05
CA ARG A 101 19.88 13.01 2.67
C ARG A 101 20.36 14.10 1.70
N SER A 102 20.48 13.80 0.40
CA SER A 102 20.94 14.78 -0.59
C SER A 102 19.90 15.86 -0.91
N LEU A 103 18.65 15.71 -0.48
CA LEU A 103 17.61 16.73 -0.60
C LEU A 103 17.79 17.90 0.37
N PHE A 104 18.72 17.79 1.33
CA PHE A 104 18.97 18.81 2.33
C PHE A 104 20.11 19.74 1.95
N SER A 105 19.91 21.04 2.17
CA SER A 105 20.95 22.08 2.13
C SER A 105 21.33 22.49 3.55
N GLY A 106 22.61 22.66 3.84
CA GLY A 106 23.12 23.02 5.17
C GLY A 106 24.47 22.38 5.47
N THR A 107 24.96 22.54 6.70
CA THR A 107 26.16 21.84 7.17
C THR A 107 25.89 20.34 7.35
N GLU A 108 26.93 19.50 7.25
CA GLU A 108 26.79 18.05 7.48
C GLU A 108 26.14 17.72 8.83
N LYS A 109 26.45 18.53 9.85
CA LYS A 109 25.89 18.38 11.20
C LYS A 109 24.39 18.67 11.23
N GLU A 110 23.94 19.75 10.61
CA GLU A 110 22.51 20.09 10.51
C GLU A 110 21.76 19.02 9.74
N ILE A 111 22.29 18.59 8.59
CA ILE A 111 21.70 17.51 7.79
C ILE A 111 21.57 16.23 8.61
N ALA A 112 22.63 15.82 9.33
CA ALA A 112 22.61 14.62 10.15
C ALA A 112 21.56 14.71 11.28
N VAL A 113 21.41 15.88 11.91
CA VAL A 113 20.38 16.12 12.93
C VAL A 113 18.99 16.01 12.33
N SER A 114 18.72 16.70 11.22
CA SER A 114 17.41 16.73 10.57
C SER A 114 16.98 15.36 10.05
N VAL A 115 17.89 14.62 9.41
CA VAL A 115 17.63 13.22 9.02
C VAL A 115 17.32 12.36 10.25
N SER A 116 18.11 12.46 11.31
CA SER A 116 17.90 11.68 12.54
C SER A 116 16.56 11.98 13.22
N GLN A 117 16.08 13.22 13.15
CA GLN A 117 14.78 13.62 13.68
C GLN A 117 13.64 12.95 12.90
N VAL A 118 13.73 12.91 11.57
CA VAL A 118 12.73 12.24 10.72
C VAL A 118 12.72 10.73 10.99
N GLU A 119 13.89 10.09 11.13
CA GLU A 119 13.97 8.66 11.49
C GLU A 119 13.37 8.38 12.87
N ARG A 120 13.62 9.25 13.86
CA ARG A 120 13.06 9.12 15.20
C ARG A 120 11.54 9.35 15.20
N SER A 121 11.07 10.31 14.42
CA SER A 121 9.63 10.56 14.23
C SER A 121 8.95 9.34 13.61
N PHE A 122 9.51 8.78 12.54
CA PHE A 122 9.02 7.55 11.91
C PHE A 122 8.96 6.40 12.92
N ALA A 123 10.05 6.16 13.65
CA ALA A 123 10.13 5.07 14.61
C ALA A 123 9.12 5.22 15.75
N THR A 124 8.92 6.44 16.24
CA THR A 124 7.95 6.75 17.29
C THR A 124 6.53 6.49 16.80
N HIS A 125 6.18 7.01 15.62
CA HIS A 125 4.87 6.79 15.03
C HIS A 125 4.62 5.31 14.76
N PHE A 126 5.56 4.62 14.11
CA PHE A 126 5.44 3.19 13.80
C PHE A 126 5.17 2.38 15.07
N ARG A 127 5.97 2.60 16.12
CA ARG A 127 5.81 1.95 17.42
C ARG A 127 4.43 2.18 18.02
N ASN A 128 3.90 3.40 17.94
CA ASN A 128 2.57 3.73 18.49
C ASN A 128 1.42 2.98 17.79
N TYR A 129 1.64 2.47 16.57
CA TYR A 129 0.66 1.66 15.84
C TYR A 129 0.82 0.14 16.01
N LEU A 130 1.82 -0.30 16.80
CA LEU A 130 1.98 -1.69 17.20
C LEU A 130 1.22 -1.95 18.50
N SER A 131 0.63 -3.14 18.62
CA SER A 131 0.12 -3.62 19.90
C SER A 131 1.25 -3.72 20.95
N PRO A 132 0.94 -3.59 22.26
CA PRO A 132 1.93 -3.75 23.32
C PRO A 132 2.70 -5.07 23.22
N ASP A 133 1.99 -6.17 22.91
CA ASP A 133 2.56 -7.51 22.78
C ASP A 133 3.61 -7.57 21.65
N VAL A 134 3.31 -6.98 20.48
CA VAL A 134 4.29 -6.91 19.37
C VAL A 134 5.51 -6.05 19.74
N GLN A 135 5.33 -5.00 20.56
CA GLN A 135 6.45 -4.19 21.02
C GLN A 135 7.34 -4.95 22.02
N GLU A 136 6.75 -5.81 22.85
CA GLU A 136 7.45 -6.65 23.83
C GLU A 136 8.20 -7.80 23.16
N ASP A 137 7.56 -8.49 22.20
CA ASP A 137 8.13 -9.67 21.52
C ASP A 137 9.20 -9.30 20.47
N TYR A 138 9.09 -8.11 19.85
CA TYR A 138 10.01 -7.66 18.82
C TYR A 138 10.67 -6.31 19.13
N PRO A 139 11.41 -6.18 20.25
CA PRO A 139 11.96 -4.91 20.70
C PRO A 139 13.11 -4.48 19.77
N MET A 140 12.97 -3.30 19.17
CA MET A 140 14.01 -2.70 18.32
C MET A 140 13.80 -1.20 18.10
N PHE A 141 14.82 -0.55 17.52
CA PHE A 141 14.66 0.78 16.93
C PHE A 141 13.98 0.68 15.57
N TYR A 142 12.70 1.06 15.50
CA TYR A 142 11.86 0.96 14.30
C TYR A 142 12.15 2.04 13.24
N THR A 143 13.42 2.27 12.89
CA THR A 143 13.74 3.08 11.71
C THR A 143 13.20 2.39 10.45
N ARG A 144 12.93 3.15 9.38
CA ARG A 144 12.40 2.58 8.13
C ARG A 144 13.24 1.41 7.63
N LYS A 145 14.58 1.58 7.60
CA LYS A 145 15.50 0.50 7.19
C LYS A 145 15.30 -0.76 8.03
N ASN A 146 15.21 -0.62 9.35
CA ASN A 146 15.04 -1.77 10.24
C ASN A 146 13.65 -2.41 10.10
N VAL A 147 12.60 -1.62 9.90
CA VAL A 147 11.24 -2.09 9.66
C VAL A 147 11.15 -2.86 8.34
N GLU A 148 11.71 -2.32 7.25
CA GLU A 148 11.65 -2.90 5.90
C GLU A 148 12.63 -4.08 5.70
N THR A 149 13.49 -4.38 6.68
CA THR A 149 14.45 -5.51 6.62
C THR A 149 14.27 -6.43 7.82
N LYS A 150 14.87 -6.06 8.95
CA LYS A 150 14.96 -6.88 10.16
C LYS A 150 13.61 -7.22 10.79
N PHE A 151 12.65 -6.28 10.82
CA PHE A 151 11.34 -6.55 11.41
C PHE A 151 10.58 -7.58 10.57
N VAL A 152 10.54 -7.41 9.25
CA VAL A 152 9.94 -8.39 8.32
C VAL A 152 10.54 -9.77 8.49
N ASP A 153 11.88 -9.86 8.54
CA ASP A 153 12.57 -11.14 8.69
C ASP A 153 12.23 -11.82 10.03
N ARG A 154 12.09 -11.04 11.11
CA ARG A 154 11.78 -11.56 12.45
C ARG A 154 10.36 -12.07 12.58
N ILE A 155 9.37 -11.40 11.98
CA ILE A 155 7.96 -11.81 12.10
C ILE A 155 7.60 -12.96 11.15
N ALA A 156 8.46 -13.29 10.19
CA ALA A 156 8.16 -14.23 9.12
C ALA A 156 7.81 -15.65 9.63
N SER A 157 8.47 -16.13 10.69
CA SER A 157 8.20 -17.44 11.28
C SER A 157 6.88 -17.50 12.04
N ASP A 158 6.39 -16.35 12.51
CA ASP A 158 5.26 -16.24 13.45
C ASP A 158 3.98 -15.78 12.75
N CYS A 159 4.03 -15.64 11.43
CA CYS A 159 2.90 -15.25 10.59
C CYS A 159 1.81 -16.34 10.51
N ASP A 160 0.63 -16.08 11.07
CA ASP A 160 -0.56 -16.89 10.76
C ASP A 160 -1.07 -16.59 9.34
N HIS A 161 -0.86 -17.50 8.39
CA HIS A 161 -1.33 -17.31 7.02
C HIS A 161 -2.85 -17.29 6.88
N ARG A 162 -3.61 -17.81 7.86
CA ARG A 162 -5.08 -17.82 7.80
C ARG A 162 -5.66 -16.42 7.96
N SER A 163 -5.00 -15.52 8.70
CA SER A 163 -5.52 -14.17 8.92
C SER A 163 -5.53 -13.33 7.64
N VAL A 164 -4.63 -13.57 6.68
CA VAL A 164 -4.72 -12.95 5.34
C VAL A 164 -6.01 -13.37 4.62
N GLY A 165 -6.33 -14.68 4.60
CA GLY A 165 -7.53 -15.18 3.96
C GLY A 165 -8.82 -14.75 4.66
N ALA A 166 -8.80 -14.69 5.99
CA ALA A 166 -9.90 -14.15 6.78
C ALA A 166 -10.14 -12.66 6.47
N ARG A 167 -9.07 -11.87 6.44
CA ARG A 167 -9.10 -10.44 6.09
C ARG A 167 -9.61 -10.21 4.67
N PHE A 168 -9.11 -10.97 3.70
CA PHE A 168 -9.60 -10.89 2.32
C PHE A 168 -11.12 -11.16 2.25
N SER A 169 -11.58 -12.21 2.93
CA SER A 169 -13.00 -12.60 2.96
C SER A 169 -13.89 -11.53 3.61
N GLU A 170 -13.41 -10.93 4.70
CA GLU A 170 -14.06 -9.78 5.35
C GLU A 170 -14.20 -8.61 4.36
N LEU A 171 -13.11 -8.24 3.71
CA LEU A 171 -13.08 -7.10 2.79
C LEU A 171 -13.91 -7.33 1.52
N VAL A 172 -14.03 -8.57 1.05
CA VAL A 172 -14.98 -8.93 -0.02
C VAL A 172 -16.41 -8.65 0.43
N ARG A 173 -16.80 -9.03 1.65
CA ARG A 173 -18.14 -8.74 2.19
C ARG A 173 -18.38 -7.24 2.30
N VAL A 174 -17.40 -6.49 2.81
CA VAL A 174 -17.47 -5.02 2.89
C VAL A 174 -17.62 -4.38 1.50
N ALA A 175 -16.88 -4.88 0.51
CA ALA A 175 -17.00 -4.43 -0.87
C ALA A 175 -18.42 -4.65 -1.41
N GLN A 176 -18.97 -5.85 -1.20
CA GLN A 176 -20.32 -6.20 -1.64
C GLN A 176 -21.42 -5.35 -0.98
N THR A 177 -21.16 -4.75 0.18
CA THR A 177 -22.05 -3.77 0.84
C THR A 177 -21.73 -2.32 0.47
N GLY A 178 -20.98 -2.08 -0.60
CA GLY A 178 -20.83 -0.75 -1.21
C GLY A 178 -19.48 -0.05 -0.98
N ASP A 179 -18.61 -0.51 -0.06
CA ASP A 179 -17.26 0.05 0.09
C ASP A 179 -16.18 -0.88 -0.44
N VAL A 180 -15.89 -0.75 -1.73
CA VAL A 180 -14.88 -1.54 -2.44
C VAL A 180 -13.43 -1.11 -2.15
N ILE A 181 -13.21 0.09 -1.61
CA ILE A 181 -11.87 0.66 -1.50
C ILE A 181 -10.96 -0.09 -0.51
N PRO A 182 -11.43 -0.51 0.68
CA PRO A 182 -10.65 -1.35 1.58
C PRO A 182 -10.09 -2.61 0.90
N LEU A 183 -10.91 -3.31 0.11
CA LEU A 183 -10.47 -4.49 -0.65
C LEU A 183 -9.37 -4.14 -1.64
N VAL A 184 -9.54 -3.07 -2.43
CA VAL A 184 -8.51 -2.63 -3.39
C VAL A 184 -7.20 -2.28 -2.68
N LYS A 185 -7.26 -1.57 -1.55
CA LYS A 185 -6.07 -1.21 -0.76
C LYS A 185 -5.35 -2.45 -0.22
N HIS A 186 -6.09 -3.43 0.28
CA HIS A 186 -5.52 -4.70 0.73
C HIS A 186 -4.79 -5.40 -0.42
N LEU A 187 -5.43 -5.57 -1.58
CA LEU A 187 -4.81 -6.17 -2.76
C LEU A 187 -3.53 -5.44 -3.18
N MET A 188 -3.57 -4.11 -3.22
CA MET A 188 -2.40 -3.27 -3.53
C MET A 188 -1.27 -3.44 -2.51
N ALA A 189 -1.60 -3.57 -1.22
CA ALA A 189 -0.60 -3.74 -0.16
C ALA A 189 0.11 -5.10 -0.23
N PHE A 190 -0.56 -6.11 -0.78
CA PHE A 190 0.03 -7.41 -1.11
C PHE A 190 0.61 -7.45 -2.53
N GLU A 191 0.80 -6.29 -3.16
CA GLU A 191 1.46 -6.12 -4.45
C GLU A 191 0.78 -6.85 -5.62
N PHE A 192 -0.53 -7.06 -5.54
CA PHE A 192 -1.31 -7.60 -6.65
C PHE A 192 -1.19 -6.65 -7.85
N SER A 193 -0.90 -7.18 -9.04
CA SER A 193 -0.95 -6.39 -10.26
C SER A 193 -2.36 -5.87 -10.52
N GLU A 194 -2.47 -4.85 -11.37
CA GLU A 194 -3.79 -4.32 -11.74
C GLU A 194 -4.72 -5.41 -12.32
N ASP A 195 -4.20 -6.30 -13.17
CA ASP A 195 -4.97 -7.43 -13.70
C ASP A 195 -5.47 -8.36 -12.59
N GLN A 196 -4.65 -8.62 -11.57
CA GLN A 196 -5.03 -9.43 -10.42
C GLN A 196 -6.06 -8.72 -9.54
N VAL A 197 -5.98 -7.39 -9.42
CA VAL A 197 -7.02 -6.59 -8.75
C VAL A 197 -8.34 -6.73 -9.50
N TRP A 198 -8.36 -6.55 -10.82
CA TRP A 198 -9.57 -6.71 -11.64
C TRP A 198 -10.14 -8.13 -11.56
N TRP A 199 -9.29 -9.16 -11.57
CA TRP A 199 -9.73 -10.54 -11.36
C TRP A 199 -10.41 -10.74 -9.99
N ALA A 200 -9.84 -10.17 -8.92
CA ALA A 200 -10.44 -10.24 -7.58
C ALA A 200 -11.78 -9.48 -7.51
N ILE A 201 -11.87 -8.30 -8.12
CA ILE A 201 -13.12 -7.53 -8.23
C ILE A 201 -14.16 -8.31 -9.05
N THR A 202 -13.77 -8.91 -10.17
CA THR A 202 -14.64 -9.78 -10.97
C THR A 202 -15.22 -10.91 -10.13
N THR A 203 -14.36 -11.57 -9.36
CA THR A 203 -14.75 -12.70 -8.51
C THR A 203 -15.70 -12.25 -7.40
N ALA A 204 -15.45 -11.09 -6.79
CA ALA A 204 -16.29 -10.55 -5.72
C ALA A 204 -17.71 -10.20 -6.19
N TYR A 205 -17.87 -9.71 -7.42
CA TYR A 205 -19.16 -9.21 -7.93
C TYR A 205 -19.83 -10.10 -8.98
N GLY A 206 -19.12 -11.05 -9.58
CA GLY A 206 -19.64 -11.87 -10.69
C GLY A 206 -20.87 -12.69 -10.31
N GLY A 207 -20.94 -13.13 -9.04
CA GLY A 207 -22.08 -13.86 -8.50
C GLY A 207 -23.38 -13.05 -8.38
N PHE A 208 -23.39 -11.74 -8.60
CA PHE A 208 -24.61 -10.93 -8.58
C PHE A 208 -25.34 -10.88 -9.94
N ALA A 209 -24.64 -11.17 -11.03
CA ALA A 209 -25.25 -11.22 -12.35
C ALA A 209 -25.92 -12.58 -12.59
N GLN A 210 -27.23 -12.65 -12.38
CA GLN A 210 -27.99 -13.91 -12.39
C GLN A 210 -28.69 -14.20 -13.73
N THR A 211 -28.93 -13.16 -14.54
CA THR A 211 -29.58 -13.29 -15.85
C THR A 211 -28.61 -13.02 -16.99
N ASP A 212 -28.87 -13.56 -18.18
CA ASP A 212 -28.06 -13.30 -19.38
C ASP A 212 -27.89 -11.81 -19.68
N SER A 213 -28.92 -11.00 -19.42
CA SER A 213 -28.87 -9.54 -19.61
C SER A 213 -27.90 -8.89 -18.62
N GLN A 214 -27.95 -9.30 -17.34
CA GLN A 214 -27.03 -8.83 -16.31
C GLN A 214 -25.60 -9.29 -16.59
N ILE A 215 -25.38 -10.54 -17.02
CA ILE A 215 -24.06 -11.07 -17.37
C ILE A 215 -23.45 -10.27 -18.53
N ARG A 216 -24.23 -9.99 -19.59
CA ARG A 216 -23.77 -9.15 -20.70
C ARG A 216 -23.44 -7.73 -20.24
N THR A 217 -24.27 -7.16 -19.38
CA THR A 217 -24.05 -5.82 -18.83
C THR A 217 -22.78 -5.76 -17.99
N PHE A 218 -22.61 -6.72 -17.07
CA PHE A 218 -21.42 -6.88 -16.24
C PHE A 218 -20.14 -6.97 -17.10
N ASN A 219 -20.11 -7.89 -18.07
CA ASN A 219 -18.96 -8.10 -18.94
C ASN A 219 -18.63 -6.87 -19.80
N ARG A 220 -19.64 -6.09 -20.21
CA ARG A 220 -19.42 -4.83 -20.93
C ARG A 220 -18.82 -3.76 -20.01
N LYS A 221 -19.35 -3.63 -18.79
CA LYS A 221 -18.91 -2.61 -17.83
C LYS A 221 -17.49 -2.87 -17.33
N ILE A 222 -17.15 -4.12 -17.06
CA ILE A 222 -15.79 -4.45 -16.60
C ILE A 222 -14.74 -4.14 -17.66
N LYS A 223 -14.98 -4.57 -18.92
CA LYS A 223 -14.09 -4.25 -20.06
C LYS A 223 -13.92 -2.74 -20.26
N TYR A 224 -15.00 -1.98 -20.12
CA TYR A 224 -14.96 -0.52 -20.22
C TYR A 224 -14.02 0.07 -19.16
N TRP A 225 -14.23 -0.27 -17.89
CA TRP A 225 -13.43 0.30 -16.80
C TRP A 225 -11.99 -0.20 -16.78
N GLU A 226 -11.72 -1.45 -17.16
CA GLU A 226 -10.37 -1.95 -17.36
C GLU A 226 -9.61 -1.11 -18.39
N SER A 227 -10.24 -0.76 -19.51
CA SER A 227 -9.61 0.01 -20.60
C SER A 227 -9.37 1.51 -20.33
N CYS A 228 -9.85 2.05 -19.21
CA CYS A 228 -9.80 3.49 -18.92
C CYS A 228 -8.44 3.96 -18.36
N GLU A 229 -7.36 3.86 -19.14
CA GLU A 229 -5.98 4.13 -18.66
C GLU A 229 -5.76 5.52 -18.03
N ASN A 230 -6.54 6.53 -18.42
CA ASN A 230 -6.43 7.91 -17.92
C ASN A 230 -6.96 8.13 -16.48
N SER A 231 -7.50 7.10 -15.82
CA SER A 231 -8.07 7.20 -14.46
C SER A 231 -7.31 6.33 -13.45
N SER A 232 -7.23 6.80 -12.19
CA SER A 232 -6.66 5.98 -11.11
C SER A 232 -7.47 4.69 -10.91
N LEU A 233 -6.80 3.60 -10.54
CA LEU A 233 -7.43 2.31 -10.28
C LEU A 233 -8.63 2.43 -9.32
N PHE A 234 -8.47 3.19 -8.22
CA PHE A 234 -9.56 3.46 -7.27
C PHE A 234 -10.79 4.09 -7.92
N ARG A 235 -10.60 5.08 -8.81
CA ARG A 235 -11.72 5.75 -9.49
C ARG A 235 -12.43 4.79 -10.44
N ARG A 236 -11.67 3.95 -11.14
CA ARG A 236 -12.21 2.97 -12.08
C ARG A 236 -12.99 1.87 -11.40
N VAL A 237 -12.45 1.30 -10.32
CA VAL A 237 -13.15 0.28 -9.53
C VAL A 237 -14.41 0.86 -8.90
N LYS A 238 -14.38 2.08 -8.34
CA LYS A 238 -15.59 2.75 -7.85
C LYS A 238 -16.63 2.95 -8.94
N GLY A 239 -16.21 3.46 -10.10
CA GLY A 239 -17.10 3.69 -11.24
C GLY A 239 -17.75 2.40 -11.73
N PHE A 240 -16.99 1.29 -11.74
CA PHE A 240 -17.53 -0.03 -12.04
C PHE A 240 -18.60 -0.46 -11.04
N VAL A 241 -18.35 -0.34 -9.74
CA VAL A 241 -19.33 -0.72 -8.70
C VAL A 241 -20.59 0.13 -8.79
N TRP A 242 -20.45 1.45 -9.01
CA TRP A 242 -21.59 2.34 -9.23
C TRP A 242 -22.42 1.94 -10.46
N ASP A 243 -21.77 1.57 -11.57
CA ASP A 243 -22.44 1.09 -12.77
C ASP A 243 -23.22 -0.22 -12.52
N LEU A 244 -22.73 -1.10 -11.64
CA LEU A 244 -23.46 -2.31 -11.25
C LEU A 244 -24.68 -2.01 -10.36
N GLN A 245 -24.55 -1.02 -9.48
CA GLN A 245 -25.64 -0.57 -8.61
C GLN A 245 -26.75 0.10 -9.42
N ASP A 246 -26.40 1.01 -10.34
CA ASP A 246 -27.34 1.69 -11.25
C ASP A 246 -28.08 0.68 -12.14
N ALA A 247 -27.39 -0.35 -12.60
CA ALA A 247 -27.99 -1.44 -13.38
C ALA A 247 -28.84 -2.42 -12.55
N GLY A 248 -28.98 -2.23 -11.24
CA GLY A 248 -29.71 -3.13 -10.34
C GLY A 248 -29.11 -4.54 -10.25
N ILE A 249 -27.81 -4.67 -10.55
CA ILE A 249 -27.07 -5.95 -10.43
C ILE A 249 -26.65 -6.14 -8.96
N VAL A 250 -26.13 -5.09 -8.34
CA VAL A 250 -25.74 -5.08 -6.92
C VAL A 250 -26.72 -4.20 -6.15
N GLY A 251 -27.12 -4.62 -4.94
CA GLY A 251 -28.00 -3.83 -4.10
C GLY A 251 -27.36 -2.48 -3.70
N VAL A 252 -28.19 -1.45 -3.60
CA VAL A 252 -27.83 -0.19 -2.93
C VAL A 252 -28.14 -0.38 -1.45
N THR A 253 -27.10 -0.38 -0.61
CA THR A 253 -27.22 -0.32 0.85
C THR A 253 -27.11 1.11 1.33
#